data_AF-A0A7K2DFF3-F1
#
_entry.id   AF-A0A7K2DFF3-F1
#
_cell.length_a   1.000
_cell.length_b   1.000
_cell.length_c   1.000
_cell.angle_alpha   90.00
_cell.angle_beta   90.00
_cell.angle_gamma   90.00
#
_symmetry.space_group_name_H-M   'P 1'
#
loop_
_entity.id
_entity.type
_entity.pdbx_description
1 polymer ?
#
loop_
_entity_poly.entity_id
_entity_poly.type
_entity_poly.pdbx_seq_one_letter_code
_entity_poly.pdbx_strand_id
1 'polypeptide(L)'
;MARWWSAHVVAAAALVAFVVVVMGVPWWQYVLGATYLGNSLTLMRSYCEHRWVEGATRSAVVRSGRFFSMLYLYNNLHHVHHADPGVPWYRLSAHAKATGGYDEAASGAGLYRGYFELARRFGVRPFDHPVHPAERAGTLT
;
A
#
# COMPACT_ATOMS: atom_id res chain seq x y z
N MET A 1 -6.09 -3.96 27.07
CA MET A 1 -6.61 -4.26 25.72
C MET A 1 -8.12 -4.13 25.61
N ALA A 2 -8.93 -4.77 26.47
CA ALA A 2 -10.40 -4.77 26.38
C ALA A 2 -11.04 -3.36 26.29
N ARG A 3 -10.64 -2.41 27.17
CA ARG A 3 -11.18 -1.04 27.18
C ARG A 3 -11.03 -0.30 25.84
N TRP A 4 -9.86 -0.44 25.19
CA TRP A 4 -9.59 0.20 23.90
C TRP A 4 -10.44 -0.39 22.79
N TRP A 5 -10.60 -1.71 22.78
CA TRP A 5 -11.46 -2.41 21.83
C TRP A 5 -12.92 -2.09 22.02
N SER A 6 -13.42 -2.01 23.27
CA SER A 6 -14.80 -1.60 23.54
C SER A 6 -15.07 -0.18 23.03
N ALA A 7 -14.20 0.77 23.33
CA ALA A 7 -14.34 2.15 22.84
C ALA A 7 -14.33 2.21 21.29
N HIS A 8 -13.44 1.45 20.66
CA HIS A 8 -13.37 1.35 19.20
C HIS A 8 -14.66 0.79 18.59
N VAL A 9 -15.19 -0.32 19.13
CA VAL A 9 -16.43 -0.94 18.64
C VAL A 9 -17.61 0.01 18.78
N VAL A 10 -17.73 0.71 19.92
CA VAL A 10 -18.80 1.71 20.13
C VAL A 10 -18.69 2.85 19.13
N ALA A 11 -17.49 3.40 18.93
CA ALA A 11 -17.27 4.48 17.96
C ALA A 11 -17.56 4.03 16.52
N ALA A 12 -17.11 2.83 16.14
CA ALA A 12 -17.37 2.26 14.82
C ALA A 12 -18.88 2.02 14.58
N ALA A 13 -19.59 1.49 15.58
CA ALA A 13 -21.04 1.27 15.49
C ALA A 13 -21.80 2.60 15.38
N ALA A 14 -21.41 3.62 16.16
CA ALA A 14 -22.00 4.96 16.07
C ALA A 14 -21.79 5.58 14.68
N LEU A 15 -20.58 5.44 14.11
CA LEU A 15 -20.30 5.92 12.76
C LEU A 15 -21.14 5.19 11.69
N VAL A 16 -21.23 3.85 11.77
CA VAL A 16 -22.06 3.06 10.86
C VAL A 16 -23.53 3.48 10.97
N ALA A 17 -24.05 3.64 12.19
CA ALA A 17 -25.42 4.07 12.43
C ALA A 17 -25.68 5.46 11.85
N PHE A 18 -24.75 6.41 12.05
CA PHE A 18 -24.85 7.74 11.47
C PHE A 18 -24.89 7.70 9.94
N VAL A 19 -23.99 6.98 9.29
CA VAL A 19 -23.95 6.88 7.81
C VAL A 19 -25.20 6.18 7.25
N VAL A 20 -25.66 5.11 7.90
CA VAL A 20 -26.80 4.33 7.40
C VAL A 20 -28.14 5.00 7.67
N VAL A 21 -28.34 5.49 8.89
CA VAL A 21 -29.64 6.02 9.33
C VAL A 21 -29.77 7.50 9.01
N VAL A 22 -28.73 8.31 9.27
CA VAL A 22 -28.82 9.77 9.11
C VAL A 22 -28.50 10.18 7.67
N MET A 23 -27.45 9.63 7.07
CA MET A 23 -27.10 9.94 5.67
C MET A 23 -27.86 9.07 4.65
N GLY A 24 -28.59 8.05 5.10
CA GLY A 24 -29.40 7.19 4.23
C GLY A 24 -28.60 6.29 3.29
N VAL A 25 -27.31 6.07 3.55
CA VAL A 25 -26.47 5.19 2.73
C VAL A 25 -26.78 3.73 3.04
N PRO A 26 -27.10 2.88 2.05
CA PRO A 26 -27.31 1.46 2.30
C PRO A 26 -26.09 0.82 3.00
N TRP A 27 -26.34 0.09 4.09
CA TRP A 27 -25.27 -0.45 4.94
C TRP A 27 -24.23 -1.27 4.17
N TRP A 28 -24.66 -2.05 3.18
CA TRP A 28 -23.77 -2.88 2.37
C TRP A 28 -22.88 -2.04 1.44
N GLN A 29 -23.36 -0.89 0.94
CA GLN A 29 -22.54 0.03 0.12
C GLN A 29 -21.46 0.68 0.97
N TYR A 30 -21.81 1.07 2.20
CA TYR A 30 -20.84 1.64 3.13
C TYR A 30 -19.79 0.60 3.57
N VAL A 31 -20.22 -0.60 3.97
CA VAL A 31 -19.31 -1.64 4.48
C VAL A 31 -18.49 -2.25 3.35
N LEU A 32 -19.10 -2.68 2.24
CA LEU A 32 -18.37 -3.35 1.16
C LEU A 32 -17.64 -2.36 0.25
N GLY A 33 -18.29 -1.22 -0.07
CA GLY A 33 -17.74 -0.22 -0.98
C GLY A 33 -16.75 0.70 -0.30
N ALA A 34 -17.24 1.60 0.55
CA ALA A 34 -16.39 2.64 1.14
C ALA A 34 -15.34 2.04 2.10
N THR A 35 -15.78 1.14 2.99
CA THR A 35 -14.92 0.60 4.05
C THR A 35 -14.00 -0.48 3.51
N TYR A 36 -14.54 -1.59 3.00
CA TYR A 36 -13.71 -2.71 2.57
C TYR A 36 -12.94 -2.39 1.28
N LEU A 37 -13.63 -2.13 0.17
CA LEU A 37 -12.98 -1.89 -1.12
C LEU A 37 -12.12 -0.61 -1.10
N GLY A 38 -12.61 0.49 -0.51
CA GLY A 38 -11.84 1.73 -0.38
C GLY A 38 -10.53 1.54 0.41
N ASN A 39 -10.60 0.83 1.54
CA ASN A 39 -9.41 0.53 2.34
C ASN A 39 -8.50 -0.47 1.62
N SER A 40 -9.04 -1.52 0.99
CA SER A 40 -8.24 -2.47 0.19
C SER A 40 -7.47 -1.76 -0.93
N LEU A 41 -8.11 -0.85 -1.68
CA LEU A 41 -7.44 -0.07 -2.72
C LEU A 41 -6.35 0.84 -2.14
N THR A 42 -6.60 1.48 -1.00
CA THR A 42 -5.61 2.34 -0.31
C THR A 42 -4.39 1.52 0.14
N LEU A 43 -4.61 0.38 0.78
CA LEU A 43 -3.56 -0.50 1.29
C LEU A 43 -2.79 -1.22 0.17
N MET A 44 -3.45 -1.52 -0.95
CA MET A 44 -2.85 -2.22 -2.09
C MET A 44 -1.61 -1.50 -2.62
N ARG A 45 -1.55 -0.16 -2.56
CA ARG A 45 -0.37 0.62 -2.96
C ARG A 45 0.88 0.19 -2.19
N SER A 46 0.79 0.17 -0.86
CA SER A 46 1.93 -0.14 0.02
C SER A 46 2.16 -1.62 0.25
N TYR A 47 1.25 -2.50 -0.17
CA TYR A 47 1.23 -3.88 0.29
C TYR A 47 2.54 -4.63 0.02
N CYS A 48 3.11 -4.44 -1.18
CA CYS A 48 4.41 -5.03 -1.55
C CYS A 48 5.57 -4.04 -1.45
N GLU A 49 5.31 -2.82 -0.96
CA GLU A 49 6.27 -1.74 -1.01
C GLU A 49 7.46 -2.07 -0.13
N HIS A 50 7.28 -2.41 1.13
CA HIS A 50 8.41 -2.64 2.04
C HIS A 50 8.83 -4.10 2.08
N ARG A 51 10.04 -4.37 1.60
CA ARG A 51 10.71 -5.67 1.71
C ARG A 51 12.15 -5.49 2.14
N TRP A 52 12.61 -6.36 3.03
CA TRP A 52 14.03 -6.40 3.39
C TRP A 52 14.87 -6.86 2.18
N VAL A 53 15.81 -6.01 1.78
CA VAL A 53 16.86 -6.30 0.80
C VAL A 53 18.15 -5.61 1.27
N GLU A 54 19.29 -6.28 1.04
CA GLU A 54 20.61 -5.76 1.37
C GLU A 54 21.16 -4.90 0.20
N GLY A 55 21.72 -3.73 0.51
CA GLY A 55 22.45 -2.91 -0.47
C GLY A 55 21.61 -2.21 -1.55
N ALA A 56 20.28 -2.25 -1.48
CA ALA A 56 19.38 -1.63 -2.47
C ALA A 56 18.12 -1.05 -1.81
N THR A 57 17.28 -0.36 -2.60
CA THR A 57 16.02 0.18 -2.09
C THR A 57 15.12 -0.92 -1.53
N ARG A 58 14.56 -0.64 -0.35
CA ARG A 58 13.59 -1.51 0.33
C ARG A 58 12.15 -1.26 -0.12
N SER A 59 11.95 -0.34 -1.06
CA SER A 59 10.64 -0.01 -1.61
C SER A 59 10.48 -0.59 -3.02
N ALA A 60 9.63 -1.60 -3.15
CA ALA A 60 9.25 -2.13 -4.44
C ALA A 60 8.38 -1.12 -5.19
N VAL A 61 8.44 -1.17 -6.52
CA VAL A 61 7.61 -0.35 -7.40
C VAL A 61 6.65 -1.21 -8.19
N VAL A 62 5.41 -0.77 -8.26
CA VAL A 62 4.42 -1.35 -9.17
C VAL A 62 4.28 -0.44 -10.39
N ARG A 63 4.74 -0.88 -11.56
CA ARG A 63 4.41 -0.21 -12.83
C ARG A 63 2.90 -0.25 -12.99
N SER A 64 2.28 0.90 -13.11
CA SER A 64 0.83 0.99 -13.12
C SER A 64 0.39 1.75 -14.37
N GLY A 65 -0.75 1.36 -14.95
CA GLY A 65 -1.39 2.14 -16.00
C GLY A 65 -1.87 3.49 -15.45
N ARG A 66 -2.29 4.39 -16.35
CA ARG A 66 -2.72 5.76 -16.00
C ARG A 66 -3.72 5.80 -14.85
N PHE A 67 -4.67 4.86 -14.80
CA PHE A 67 -5.69 4.78 -13.76
C PHE A 67 -5.08 4.63 -12.36
N PHE A 68 -4.31 3.57 -12.12
CA PHE A 68 -3.73 3.31 -10.80
C PHE A 68 -2.62 4.31 -10.46
N SER A 69 -1.85 4.79 -11.45
CA SER A 69 -0.91 5.88 -11.22
C SER A 69 -1.62 7.13 -10.72
N MET A 70 -2.73 7.54 -11.35
CA MET A 70 -3.54 8.67 -10.88
C MET A 70 -4.16 8.41 -9.52
N LEU A 71 -4.74 7.22 -9.30
CA LEU A 71 -5.38 6.84 -8.04
C LEU A 71 -4.45 7.02 -6.84
N TYR A 72 -3.16 6.73 -7.03
CA TYR A 72 -2.14 6.88 -6.00
C TYR A 72 -1.29 8.13 -6.13
N LEU A 73 -1.67 9.08 -7.01
CA LEU A 73 -0.89 10.29 -7.30
C LEU A 73 0.59 9.95 -7.56
N TYR A 74 0.84 8.92 -8.37
CA TYR A 74 2.15 8.35 -8.69
C TYR A 74 2.98 7.90 -7.48
N ASN A 75 2.42 7.88 -6.28
CA ASN A 75 3.09 7.48 -5.04
C ASN A 75 3.33 5.96 -4.96
N ASN A 76 2.94 5.20 -5.99
CA ASN A 76 3.46 3.86 -6.25
C ASN A 76 4.97 3.87 -6.63
N LEU A 77 5.55 5.06 -6.84
CA LEU A 77 6.99 5.33 -6.94
C LEU A 77 7.53 5.89 -5.61
N HIS A 78 7.16 5.26 -4.49
CA HIS A 78 7.37 5.82 -3.16
C HIS A 78 8.85 6.10 -2.86
N HIS A 79 9.77 5.19 -3.21
CA HIS A 79 11.21 5.45 -3.03
C HIS A 79 11.70 6.69 -3.79
N VAL A 80 11.18 6.94 -5.00
CA VAL A 80 11.53 8.12 -5.80
C VAL A 80 11.03 9.39 -5.12
N HIS A 81 9.81 9.35 -4.56
CA HIS A 81 9.28 10.46 -3.78
C HIS A 81 10.10 10.72 -2.52
N HIS A 82 10.58 9.69 -1.82
CA HIS A 82 11.48 9.89 -0.68
C HIS A 82 12.85 10.42 -1.07
N ALA A 83 13.37 10.02 -2.24
CA ALA A 83 14.64 10.51 -2.75
C ALA A 83 14.58 12.00 -3.13
N ASP A 84 13.45 12.45 -3.71
CA ASP A 84 13.21 13.85 -4.04
C ASP A 84 11.76 14.26 -3.72
N PRO A 85 11.47 14.63 -2.45
CA PRO A 85 10.11 14.96 -2.01
C PRO A 85 9.57 16.26 -2.62
N GLY A 86 10.45 17.10 -3.21
CA GLY A 86 10.07 18.34 -3.86
C GLY A 86 9.43 18.14 -5.24
N VAL A 87 9.57 16.96 -5.84
CA VAL A 87 9.00 16.66 -7.16
C VAL A 87 7.48 16.55 -7.07
N PRO A 88 6.72 17.37 -7.84
CA PRO A 88 5.27 17.24 -7.89
C PRO A 88 4.86 15.86 -8.41
N TRP A 89 3.81 15.30 -7.83
CA TRP A 89 3.34 13.94 -8.13
C TRP A 89 3.17 13.64 -9.63
N TYR A 90 2.67 14.60 -10.41
CA TYR A 90 2.43 14.44 -11.85
C TYR A 90 3.72 14.40 -12.69
N ARG A 91 4.87 14.78 -12.11
CA ARG A 91 6.21 14.68 -12.74
C ARG A 91 6.99 13.46 -12.28
N LEU A 92 6.54 12.77 -11.24
CA LEU A 92 7.30 11.74 -10.55
C LEU A 92 7.68 10.57 -11.47
N SER A 93 6.80 10.16 -12.39
CA SER A 93 7.14 9.11 -13.37
C SER A 93 8.22 9.53 -14.36
N ALA A 94 8.22 10.79 -14.82
CA ALA A 94 9.26 11.30 -15.69
C ALA A 94 10.59 11.42 -14.94
N HIS A 95 10.55 11.91 -13.69
CA HIS A 95 11.70 11.99 -12.82
C HIS A 95 12.30 10.60 -12.54
N ALA A 96 11.48 9.61 -12.19
CA ALA A 96 11.90 8.23 -11.99
C ALA A 96 12.60 7.61 -13.21
N LYS A 97 12.21 7.99 -14.43
CA LYS A 97 12.90 7.56 -15.67
C LYS A 97 14.25 8.26 -15.81
N ALA A 98 14.33 9.55 -15.48
CA ALA A 98 15.55 10.33 -15.60
C ALA A 98 16.61 9.93 -14.55
N THR A 99 16.18 9.54 -13.35
CA THR A 99 17.07 9.17 -12.24
C THR A 99 17.35 7.68 -12.12
N GLY A 100 16.68 6.84 -12.92
CA GLY A 100 16.86 5.38 -12.88
C GLY A 100 16.11 4.69 -11.74
N GLY A 101 15.15 5.34 -11.09
CA GLY A 101 14.41 4.76 -9.95
C GLY A 101 13.67 3.46 -10.27
N TYR A 102 13.26 3.24 -11.53
CA TYR A 102 12.71 1.93 -11.92
C TYR A 102 13.73 0.81 -11.87
N ASP A 103 14.98 1.10 -12.23
CA ASP A 103 16.07 0.12 -12.24
C ASP A 103 16.57 -0.11 -10.81
N GLU A 104 16.61 0.94 -10.00
CA GLU A 104 16.89 0.83 -8.56
C GLU A 104 15.88 -0.09 -7.87
N ALA A 105 14.58 0.11 -8.09
CA ALA A 105 13.53 -0.77 -7.57
C ALA A 105 13.67 -2.21 -8.07
N ALA A 106 14.04 -2.41 -9.34
CA ALA A 106 14.25 -3.74 -9.90
C ALA A 106 15.44 -4.47 -9.27
N SER A 107 16.52 -3.74 -8.92
CA SER A 107 17.69 -4.28 -8.22
C SER A 107 17.44 -4.54 -6.72
N GLY A 108 16.44 -3.89 -6.13
CA GLY A 108 16.10 -3.97 -4.72
C GLY A 108 14.86 -4.81 -4.42
N ALA A 109 13.91 -4.21 -3.71
CA ALA A 109 12.69 -4.87 -3.23
C ALA A 109 11.78 -5.42 -4.35
N GLY A 110 11.91 -4.91 -5.57
CA GLY A 110 11.33 -5.50 -6.78
C GLY A 110 10.59 -4.50 -7.67
N LEU A 111 10.38 -4.91 -8.92
CA LEU A 111 9.61 -4.17 -9.91
C LEU A 111 8.48 -5.05 -10.47
N TYR A 112 7.23 -4.69 -10.15
CA TYR A 112 6.04 -5.39 -10.62
C TYR A 112 5.44 -4.71 -11.86
N ARG A 113 4.77 -5.49 -12.72
CA ARG A 113 4.15 -5.05 -13.97
C ARG A 113 2.79 -4.37 -13.78
N GLY A 114 2.13 -4.59 -12.64
CA GLY A 114 0.82 -4.02 -12.34
C GLY A 114 0.14 -4.60 -11.11
N TYR A 115 -0.88 -3.92 -10.60
CA TYR A 115 -1.61 -4.38 -9.42
C TYR A 115 -2.37 -5.69 -9.63
N PHE A 116 -2.74 -6.03 -10.87
CA PHE A 116 -3.32 -7.33 -11.18
C PHE A 116 -2.33 -8.48 -10.96
N GLU A 117 -1.02 -8.23 -11.18
CA GLU A 117 0.01 -9.20 -10.86
C GLU A 117 0.08 -9.44 -9.35
N LEU A 118 0.05 -8.38 -8.54
CA LEU A 118 0.02 -8.48 -7.08
C LEU A 118 -1.21 -9.26 -6.61
N ALA A 119 -2.40 -8.92 -7.13
CA ALA A 119 -3.63 -9.62 -6.78
C ALA A 119 -3.56 -11.12 -7.08
N ARG A 120 -3.01 -11.51 -8.24
CA ARG A 120 -2.85 -12.93 -8.61
C ARG A 120 -1.83 -13.66 -7.74
N ARG A 121 -0.73 -13.01 -7.36
CA ARG A 121 0.34 -13.63 -6.56
C ARG A 121 -0.03 -13.72 -5.08
N PHE A 122 -0.68 -12.69 -4.55
CA PHE A 122 -0.81 -12.47 -3.10
C PHE A 122 -2.25 -12.33 -2.61
N GLY A 123 -3.26 -12.47 -3.48
CA GLY A 123 -4.67 -12.36 -3.05
C GLY A 123 -5.09 -13.38 -1.98
N VAL A 124 -4.38 -14.52 -1.90
CA VAL A 124 -4.59 -15.57 -0.89
C VAL A 124 -3.28 -16.08 -0.28
N ARG A 125 -2.17 -15.39 -0.53
CA ARG A 125 -0.83 -15.76 -0.04
C ARG A 125 -0.13 -14.53 0.50
N PRO A 126 0.55 -14.61 1.65
CA PRO A 126 1.29 -13.46 2.17
C PRO A 126 2.40 -13.05 1.20
N PHE A 127 2.59 -11.75 1.03
CA PHE A 127 3.69 -11.19 0.23
C PHE A 127 5.07 -11.40 0.87
N ASP A 128 5.19 -11.11 2.16
CA ASP A 128 6.42 -11.25 2.94
C ASP A 128 6.06 -11.63 4.39
N HIS A 129 7.07 -11.96 5.17
CA HIS A 129 6.94 -12.31 6.58
C HIS A 129 7.37 -11.13 7.45
N PRO A 130 6.57 -10.75 8.48
CA PRO A 130 6.76 -9.50 9.23
C PRO A 130 8.05 -9.48 10.07
N VAL A 131 8.53 -10.64 10.52
CA VAL A 131 9.79 -10.79 11.28
C VAL A 131 10.99 -10.71 10.35
N HIS A 132 12.00 -9.94 10.73
CA HIS A 132 13.21 -9.71 9.94
C HIS A 132 13.95 -11.03 9.62
N PRO A 133 14.51 -11.23 8.41
CA PRO A 133 15.14 -12.49 8.05
C PRO A 133 16.25 -12.96 8.99
N ALA A 134 17.07 -12.04 9.52
CA ALA A 134 18.12 -12.39 10.48
C ALA A 134 17.58 -12.77 11.87
N GLU A 135 16.43 -12.22 12.28
CA GLU A 135 15.75 -12.67 13.53
C GLU A 135 15.18 -14.07 13.33
N ARG A 136 14.57 -14.34 12.15
CA ARG A 136 14.07 -15.68 11.81
C ARG A 136 15.19 -16.71 11.71
N ALA A 137 16.37 -16.29 11.27
CA ALA A 137 17.56 -17.12 11.18
C ALA A 137 18.34 -17.23 12.50
N GLY A 138 17.88 -16.58 13.58
CA GLY A 138 18.54 -16.61 14.89
C GLY A 138 19.92 -15.95 14.91
N THR A 139 20.20 -15.06 13.95
CA THR A 139 21.51 -14.39 13.79
C THR A 139 21.57 -13.02 14.46
N LEU A 140 20.43 -12.53 14.95
CA LEU A 140 20.33 -11.35 15.80
C LEU A 140 20.12 -11.85 17.24
N THR A 141 21.21 -11.99 17.98
CA THR A 141 21.21 -12.17 19.46
C THR A 141 21.68 -10.89 20.12
#